data_AF-A0A7C2LI28-F1
#
_entry.id   AF-A0A7C2LI28-F1
#
_cell.length_a   1.000
_cell.length_b   1.000
_cell.length_c   1.000
_cell.angle_alpha   90.00
_cell.angle_beta   90.00
_cell.angle_gamma   90.00
#
_symmetry.space_group_name_H-M   'P 1'
#
loop_
_entity.id
_entity.type
_entity.pdbx_description
1 polymer ?
#
loop_
_entity_poly.entity_id
_entity_poly.type
_entity_poly.pdbx_seq_one_letter_code
_entity_poly.pdbx_strand_id
1 'polypeptide(L)'
;MERAVYVTHNAPGPLEISDVQVNAEGVEVRVVEDIAGKRYRILMEFPVGFTMPEEEELKLTFKTDNPSAPMVEVPFVKAGAPAARPQPPKQGSGNDSR
;
A
#
# COMPACT_ATOMS: atom_id res chain seq x y z
N MET A 1 -1.69 5.33 12.27
CA MET A 1 -0.73 4.34 11.73
C MET A 1 -0.10 4.94 10.50
N GLU A 2 1.23 5.05 10.44
CA GLU A 2 1.92 5.56 9.26
C GLU A 2 2.15 4.45 8.22
N ARG A 3 1.95 4.76 6.95
CA ARG A 3 2.32 3.92 5.80
C ARG A 3 3.10 4.77 4.80
N ALA A 4 3.94 4.12 3.99
CA ALA A 4 4.78 4.79 3.01
C ALA A 4 4.71 4.09 1.64
N VAL A 5 4.61 4.88 0.58
CA VAL A 5 4.83 4.46 -0.80
C VAL A 5 6.14 5.11 -1.28
N TYR A 6 7.01 4.30 -1.88
CA TYR A 6 8.29 4.75 -2.40
C TYR A 6 8.20 4.89 -3.91
N VAL A 7 8.54 6.07 -4.43
CA VAL A 7 8.59 6.35 -5.86
C VAL A 7 10.04 6.55 -6.27
N THR A 8 10.48 5.82 -7.29
CA THR A 8 11.82 5.96 -7.88
C THR A 8 11.69 6.28 -9.36
N HIS A 9 12.26 7.41 -9.77
CA HIS A 9 12.32 7.83 -11.16
C HIS A 9 13.67 7.44 -11.78
N ASN A 10 13.63 6.53 -12.75
CA ASN A 10 14.84 5.96 -13.37
C ASN A 10 15.19 6.58 -14.73
N ALA A 11 14.39 7.52 -15.25
CA ALA A 11 14.68 8.16 -16.54
C ALA A 11 15.64 9.38 -16.37
N PRO A 12 16.20 9.92 -17.46
CA PRO A 12 16.94 11.18 -17.44
C PRO A 12 16.03 12.36 -17.05
N GLY A 13 16.62 13.39 -16.41
CA GLY A 13 15.88 14.56 -15.93
C GLY A 13 15.21 14.37 -14.55
N PRO A 14 14.72 15.46 -13.92
CA PRO A 14 13.91 15.36 -12.72
C PRO A 14 12.46 14.98 -13.06
N LEU A 15 11.80 14.26 -12.15
CA LEU A 15 10.36 14.08 -12.13
C LEU A 15 9.77 15.04 -11.10
N GLU A 16 8.67 15.72 -11.38
CA GLU A 16 7.88 16.48 -10.38
C GLU A 16 6.64 15.68 -9.97
N ILE A 17 6.33 15.65 -8.66
CA ILE A 17 5.11 15.02 -8.12
C ILE A 17 4.19 16.12 -7.57
N SER A 18 2.91 16.06 -7.93
CA SER A 18 1.89 17.02 -7.48
C SER A 18 0.53 16.35 -7.24
N ASP A 19 -0.41 17.10 -6.67
CA ASP A 19 -1.80 16.69 -6.43
C ASP A 19 -1.94 15.31 -5.75
N VAL A 20 -1.13 15.09 -4.71
CA VAL A 20 -1.12 13.81 -3.98
C VAL A 20 -2.31 13.73 -3.03
N GLN A 21 -3.11 12.68 -3.16
CA GLN A 21 -4.33 12.49 -2.36
C GLN A 21 -4.65 11.02 -2.14
N VAL A 22 -5.31 10.71 -1.02
CA VAL A 22 -5.95 9.41 -0.77
C VAL A 22 -7.46 9.64 -0.76
N ASN A 23 -8.24 8.73 -1.36
CA ASN A 23 -9.71 8.80 -1.35
C ASN A 23 -10.30 8.32 -0.01
N ALA A 24 -9.81 8.86 1.11
CA ALA A 24 -10.34 8.57 2.43
C ALA A 24 -10.27 9.80 3.32
N GLU A 25 -11.30 9.95 4.16
CA GLU A 25 -11.37 11.05 5.11
C GLU A 25 -10.39 10.87 6.27
N GLY A 26 -9.81 11.99 6.71
CA GLY A 26 -8.93 12.04 7.89
C GLY A 26 -7.55 11.41 7.68
N VAL A 27 -7.18 11.00 6.46
CA VAL A 27 -5.83 10.54 6.13
C VAL A 27 -4.97 11.74 5.77
N GLU A 28 -3.93 12.00 6.56
CA GLU A 28 -2.96 13.03 6.23
C GLU A 28 -1.91 12.48 5.27
N VAL A 29 -1.53 13.27 4.27
CA VAL A 29 -0.55 12.87 3.26
C VAL A 29 0.55 13.92 3.16
N ARG A 30 1.80 13.46 3.15
CA ARG A 30 2.98 14.31 2.94
C ARG A 30 3.95 13.65 1.97
N VAL A 31 4.57 14.47 1.12
CA VAL A 31 5.61 14.02 0.19
C VAL A 31 6.96 14.44 0.74
N VAL A 32 7.89 13.48 0.82
CA VAL A 32 9.28 13.73 1.16
C VAL A 32 10.14 13.37 -0.04
N GLU A 33 10.92 14.32 -0.51
CA GLU A 33 11.86 14.14 -1.60
C GLU A 33 13.23 13.79 -1.03
N ASP A 34 13.56 12.50 -1.01
CA ASP A 34 14.84 12.00 -0.46
C ASP A 34 16.01 12.30 -1.41
N ILE A 35 15.75 12.28 -2.73
CA ILE A 35 16.69 12.73 -3.76
C ILE A 35 15.90 13.54 -4.79
N ALA A 36 16.32 14.80 -4.98
CA ALA A 36 15.67 15.74 -5.86
C ALA A 36 15.39 15.16 -7.26
N GLY A 37 14.12 15.14 -7.68
CA GLY A 37 13.65 14.64 -8.96
C GLY A 37 13.77 13.14 -9.17
N LYS A 38 14.23 12.37 -8.17
CA LYS A 38 14.62 10.95 -8.34
C LYS A 38 13.99 9.99 -7.35
N ARG A 39 13.92 10.35 -6.07
CA ARG A 39 13.39 9.46 -5.03
C ARG A 39 12.47 10.20 -4.10
N TYR A 40 11.27 9.66 -3.94
CA TYR A 40 10.24 10.22 -3.10
C TYR A 40 9.69 9.16 -2.15
N ARG A 41 9.28 9.62 -0.98
CA ARG A 41 8.39 8.90 -0.06
C ARG A 41 7.09 9.67 0.05
N ILE A 42 5.99 9.00 -0.29
CA ILE A 42 4.64 9.49 0.01
C ILE A 42 4.24 8.83 1.33
N LEU A 43 4.22 9.64 2.38
CA LEU A 43 3.88 9.21 3.73
C LEU A 43 2.40 9.52 3.99
N MET A 44 1.70 8.53 4.53
CA MET A 44 0.27 8.58 4.79
C MET A 44 0.01 8.21 6.23
N GLU A 45 -0.60 9.12 6.98
CA GLU A 45 -0.94 8.94 8.38
C GLU A 45 -2.44 8.63 8.50
N PHE A 46 -2.74 7.37 8.80
CA PHE A 46 -4.12 6.92 9.02
C PHE A 46 -4.54 7.15 10.47
N PRO A 47 -5.76 7.67 10.72
CA PRO A 47 -6.24 7.92 12.07
C PRO A 47 -6.41 6.63 12.86
N VAL A 48 -6.43 6.74 14.19
CA VAL A 48 -6.70 5.58 15.06
C VAL A 48 -8.11 5.07 14.80
N GLY A 49 -8.27 3.75 14.71
CA GLY A 49 -9.56 3.12 14.39
C GLY A 49 -9.96 3.19 12.91
N PHE A 50 -9.09 3.72 12.03
CA PHE A 50 -9.33 3.71 10.60
C PHE A 50 -9.62 2.29 10.11
N THR A 51 -10.75 2.13 9.43
CA THR A 51 -11.16 0.88 8.79
C THR A 51 -11.25 1.13 7.30
N MET A 52 -10.57 0.30 6.52
CA MET A 52 -10.60 0.41 5.07
C MET A 52 -12.03 0.15 4.56
N PRO A 53 -12.61 1.05 3.75
CA PRO A 53 -13.95 0.91 3.19
C PRO A 53 -14.13 -0.45 2.50
N GLU A 54 -15.33 -1.03 2.61
CA GLU A 54 -15.65 -2.33 1.98
C GLU A 54 -16.23 -2.16 0.57
N GLU A 55 -16.94 -1.06 0.33
CA GLU A 55 -17.61 -0.78 -0.94
C GLU A 55 -16.72 -0.05 -1.94
N GLU A 56 -15.73 0.71 -1.44
CA GLU A 56 -14.84 1.53 -2.26
C GLU A 56 -13.39 1.03 -2.18
N GLU A 57 -12.73 0.97 -3.33
CA GLU A 57 -11.31 0.69 -3.40
C GLU A 57 -10.55 1.92 -2.88
N LEU A 58 -9.93 1.77 -1.70
CA LEU A 58 -9.02 2.75 -1.16
C LEU A 58 -7.81 2.85 -2.10
N LYS A 59 -7.47 4.06 -2.55
CA LYS A 59 -6.40 4.37 -3.49
C LYS A 59 -5.66 5.65 -3.12
N LEU A 60 -4.36 5.63 -3.38
CA LEU A 60 -3.49 6.79 -3.41
C LEU A 60 -3.40 7.24 -4.88
N THR A 61 -3.58 8.52 -5.13
CA THR A 61 -3.49 9.13 -6.45
C THR A 61 -2.53 10.31 -6.41
N PHE A 62 -1.68 10.44 -7.42
CA PHE A 62 -0.80 11.60 -7.59
C PHE A 62 -0.48 11.84 -9.07
N LYS A 63 -0.19 13.10 -9.41
CA LYS A 63 0.22 13.48 -10.76
C LYS A 63 1.73 13.54 -10.89
N THR A 64 2.19 13.35 -12.11
CA THR A 64 3.58 13.62 -12.48
C THR A 64 3.67 14.45 -13.75
N ASP A 65 4.81 15.11 -13.94
CA ASP A 65 5.16 15.81 -15.18
C ASP A 65 5.65 14.86 -16.30
N ASN A 66 5.75 13.55 -16.02
CA ASN A 66 6.13 12.57 -17.03
C ASN A 66 4.94 12.26 -17.97
N PRO A 67 5.06 12.53 -19.29
CA PRO A 67 3.98 12.32 -20.23
C PRO A 67 3.56 10.85 -20.39
N SER A 68 4.42 9.88 -20.04
CA SER A 68 4.06 8.47 -20.06
C SER A 68 3.24 8.03 -18.84
N ALA A 69 3.24 8.82 -17.77
CA ALA A 69 2.59 8.51 -16.50
C ALA A 69 2.06 9.80 -15.81
N PRO A 70 1.19 10.57 -16.47
CA PRO A 70 0.73 11.86 -15.95
C PRO A 70 -0.10 11.74 -14.66
N MET A 71 -0.72 10.57 -14.45
CA MET A 71 -1.46 10.22 -13.25
C MET A 71 -1.07 8.80 -12.82
N VAL A 72 -0.77 8.61 -11.55
CA VAL A 72 -0.45 7.32 -10.94
C VAL A 72 -1.49 7.00 -9.89
N GLU A 73 -2.03 5.79 -9.94
CA GLU A 73 -2.96 5.25 -8.95
C GLU A 73 -2.35 4.01 -8.28
N VAL A 74 -2.35 3.99 -6.95
CA VAL A 74 -1.84 2.90 -6.14
C VAL A 74 -2.98 2.36 -5.26
N PRO A 75 -3.50 1.16 -5.55
CA PRO A 75 -4.58 0.58 -4.76
C PRO A 75 -4.06 0.03 -3.43
N PHE A 76 -4.88 0.15 -2.39
CA PHE A 76 -4.63 -0.47 -1.09
C PHE A 76 -5.36 -1.81 -1.03
N VAL A 77 -4.60 -2.88 -0.84
CA VAL A 77 -5.16 -4.23 -0.68
C VAL A 77 -5.09 -4.66 0.79
N LYS A 78 -6.20 -5.19 1.32
CA LYS A 78 -6.18 -5.90 2.60
C LYS A 78 -5.28 -7.11 2.42
N ALA A 79 -4.18 -7.18 3.18
CA ALA A 79 -3.38 -8.40 3.22
C ALA A 79 -4.27 -9.52 3.74
N GLY A 80 -4.65 -10.45 2.84
CA GLY A 80 -5.44 -11.61 3.22
C GLY A 80 -4.72 -12.40 4.31
N ALA A 81 -5.47 -12.98 5.24
CA ALA A 81 -4.91 -13.97 6.14
C ALA A 81 -4.24 -15.08 5.30
N PRO A 82 -3.04 -15.57 5.66
CA PRO A 82 -2.42 -16.66 4.94
C PRO A 82 -3.43 -17.81 4.85
N ALA A 83 -3.65 -18.34 3.64
CA ALA A 83 -4.52 -19.49 3.44
C ALA A 83 -4.10 -20.58 4.43
N ALA A 84 -5.05 -21.08 5.22
CA ALA A 84 -4.77 -22.15 6.16
C ALA A 84 -4.19 -23.32 5.34
N ARG A 85 -2.92 -23.66 5.58
CA ARG A 85 -2.34 -24.87 4.99
C ARG A 85 -3.23 -26.04 5.40
N PRO A 86 -3.69 -26.90 4.47
CA PRO A 86 -4.41 -28.11 4.84
C PRO A 86 -3.56 -28.86 5.88
N GLN A 87 -4.05 -28.95 7.12
CA GLN A 87 -3.38 -29.78 8.10
C GLN A 87 -3.58 -31.23 7.66
N PRO A 88 -2.52 -32.05 7.51
CA PRO A 88 -2.72 -33.47 7.30
C PRO A 88 -3.59 -34.02 8.44
N PRO A 89 -4.58 -34.88 8.16
CA PRO A 89 -5.47 -35.40 9.17
C PRO A 89 -4.64 -36.04 10.29
N LYS A 90 -4.92 -35.64 11.54
CA LYS A 90 -4.31 -36.25 12.72
C LYS A 90 -4.62 -37.74 12.68
N GLN A 91 -3.60 -38.55 12.37
CA GLN A 91 -3.69 -40.00 12.40
C GLN A 91 -3.98 -40.40 13.84
N GLY A 92 -5.21 -40.87 14.10
CA GLY A 92 -5.63 -41.31 15.41
C GLY A 92 -4.72 -42.44 15.89
N SER A 93 -3.95 -42.18 16.95
CA SER A 93 -3.26 -43.22 17.69
C SER A 93 -4.31 -43.99 18.49
N GLY A 94 -4.94 -44.96 17.85
CA GLY A 94 -5.69 -46.01 18.53
C GLY A 94 -4.72 -46.81 19.38
N ASN A 95 -4.68 -46.50 20.67
CA ASN A 95 -3.92 -47.25 21.66
C ASN A 95 -4.78 -48.45 22.03
N ASP A 96 -4.56 -49.59 21.37
CA ASP A 96 -5.26 -50.83 21.68
C ASP A 96 -4.39 -51.75 22.55
N SER A 97 -5.01 -52.18 23.64
CA SER A 97 -4.47 -52.84 24.82
C SER A 97 -3.97 -54.27 24.56
N ARG A 98 -2.87 -54.68 25.22
CA ARG A 98 -2.68 -56.04 25.77
C ARG A 98 -1.76 -56.01 26.99
#